data_AF-A0A1F5JV62-F1
#
_entry.id   AF-A0A1F5JV62-F1
#
_cell.length_a   1.000
_cell.length_b   1.000
_cell.length_c   1.000
_cell.angle_alpha   90.00
_cell.angle_beta   90.00
_cell.angle_gamma   90.00
#
_symmetry.space_group_name_H-M   'P 1'
#
loop_
_entity.id
_entity.type
_entity.pdbx_description
1 polymer ?
#
loop_
_entity_poly.entity_id
_entity_poly.type
_entity_poly.pdbx_seq_one_letter_code
_entity_poly.pdbx_strand_id
1 'polypeptide(L)'
;MPFIWDYDIKELRKTESGRLLILERMINYGPDKGEKISLSDVKESWNKIKDNLFEEPRKLMELLIWGRYQSSPKNKKLFWVR
;
A
#
# COMPACT_ATOMS: atom_id res chain seq x y z
N MET A 1 6.37 -12.09 -13.35
CA MET A 1 6.56 -11.23 -12.16
C MET A 1 6.39 -12.15 -10.96
N PRO A 2 7.34 -12.21 -10.01
CA PRO A 2 7.20 -13.09 -8.86
C PRO A 2 6.05 -12.62 -7.95
N PHE A 3 5.22 -13.55 -7.51
CA PHE A 3 4.11 -13.35 -6.59
C PHE A 3 4.53 -13.70 -5.16
N ILE A 4 3.76 -13.27 -4.15
CA ILE A 4 4.07 -13.62 -2.75
C ILE A 4 4.14 -15.14 -2.54
N TRP A 5 3.37 -15.90 -3.32
CA TRP A 5 3.34 -17.36 -3.35
C TRP A 5 4.66 -18.02 -3.80
N ASP A 6 5.54 -17.26 -4.45
CA ASP A 6 6.86 -17.75 -4.89
C ASP A 6 7.92 -17.70 -3.78
N TYR A 7 7.59 -17.13 -2.60
CA TYR A 7 8.53 -16.91 -1.51
C TYR A 7 8.16 -17.71 -0.25
N ASP A 8 9.18 -18.12 0.52
CA ASP A 8 8.97 -18.58 1.88
C ASP A 8 8.65 -17.38 2.80
N ILE A 9 7.35 -17.17 3.01
CA ILE A 9 6.82 -16.09 3.85
C ILE A 9 7.41 -16.14 5.26
N LYS A 10 7.72 -17.34 5.80
CA LYS A 10 8.27 -17.46 7.16
C LYS A 10 9.68 -16.89 7.25
N GLU A 11 10.49 -17.10 6.21
CA GLU A 11 11.84 -16.53 6.12
C GLU A 11 11.77 -15.01 5.90
N LEU A 12 10.88 -14.54 5.02
CA LEU A 12 10.70 -13.11 4.77
C LEU A 12 10.26 -12.34 6.02
N ARG A 13 9.42 -12.93 6.88
CA ARG A 13 8.99 -12.28 8.13
C ARG A 13 10.13 -12.03 9.12
N LYS A 14 11.27 -12.71 8.99
CA LYS A 14 12.41 -12.52 9.90
C LYS A 14 13.06 -11.15 9.74
N THR A 15 13.16 -10.66 8.51
CA THR A 15 13.84 -9.39 8.20
C THR A 15 12.84 -8.25 8.05
N GLU A 16 13.30 -7.02 8.27
CA GLU A 16 12.47 -5.83 8.07
C GLU A 16 12.09 -5.67 6.60
N SER A 17 13.04 -5.83 5.68
CA SER A 17 12.81 -5.74 4.23
C SER A 17 11.81 -6.78 3.74
N GLY A 18 11.84 -8.00 4.28
CA GLY A 18 10.88 -9.04 3.92
C GLY A 18 9.48 -8.75 4.43
N ARG A 19 9.32 -8.18 5.64
CA ARG A 19 8.02 -7.70 6.13
C ARG A 19 7.45 -6.56 5.27
N LEU A 20 8.30 -5.62 4.85
CA LEU A 20 7.90 -4.54 3.94
C LEU A 20 7.46 -5.09 2.58
N LEU A 21 8.18 -6.08 2.06
CA LEU A 21 7.82 -6.76 0.81
C LEU A 21 6.48 -7.49 0.93
N ILE A 22 6.24 -8.21 2.02
CA ILE A 22 4.94 -8.86 2.27
C ILE A 22 3.82 -7.82 2.27
N LEU A 23 4.00 -6.71 3.00
CA LEU A 23 2.99 -5.65 3.12
C LEU A 23 2.70 -5.00 1.76
N GLU A 24 3.73 -4.68 0.98
CA GLU A 24 3.60 -4.19 -0.40
C GLU A 24 2.78 -5.16 -1.26
N ARG A 25 3.07 -6.47 -1.19
CA ARG A 25 2.37 -7.48 -1.98
C ARG A 25 0.91 -7.65 -1.56
N MET A 26 0.62 -7.65 -0.26
CA MET A 26 -0.74 -7.73 0.25
C MET A 26 -1.59 -6.53 -0.24
N ILE A 27 -1.01 -5.34 -0.29
CA ILE A 27 -1.72 -4.15 -0.78
C ILE A 27 -1.95 -4.22 -2.29
N ASN A 28 -0.93 -4.64 -3.06
CA ASN A 28 -1.00 -4.64 -4.53
C ASN A 28 -1.85 -5.78 -5.09
N TYR A 29 -1.82 -6.96 -4.47
CA TYR A 29 -2.43 -8.18 -5.00
C TYR A 29 -3.53 -8.76 -4.12
N GLY A 30 -3.75 -8.19 -2.93
CA GLY A 30 -4.67 -8.70 -1.93
C GLY A 30 -3.98 -9.58 -0.89
N PRO A 31 -4.51 -9.62 0.35
CA PRO A 31 -4.01 -10.50 1.40
C PRO A 31 -4.47 -11.94 1.18
N ASP A 32 -3.77 -12.88 1.80
CA ASP A 32 -4.18 -14.28 1.85
C ASP A 32 -5.51 -14.45 2.58
N LYS A 33 -6.19 -15.57 2.32
CA LYS A 33 -7.51 -15.85 2.89
C LYS A 33 -7.46 -15.82 4.43
N GLY A 34 -8.19 -14.86 5.01
CA GLY A 34 -8.29 -14.68 6.46
C GLY A 34 -7.26 -13.71 7.05
N GLU A 35 -6.27 -13.27 6.26
CA GLU A 35 -5.37 -12.21 6.66
C GLU A 35 -6.02 -10.83 6.46
N LYS A 36 -5.65 -9.88 7.32
CA LYS A 36 -6.09 -8.49 7.24
C LYS A 36 -4.89 -7.57 7.22
N ILE A 37 -4.99 -6.49 6.45
CA ILE A 37 -3.96 -5.45 6.39
C ILE A 37 -4.20 -4.48 7.55
N SER A 38 -3.19 -4.31 8.41
CA SER A 38 -3.23 -3.35 9.51
C SER A 38 -2.95 -1.94 9.00
N LEU A 39 -3.90 -1.01 9.18
CA LEU A 39 -3.73 0.38 8.74
C LEU A 39 -2.60 1.11 9.48
N SER A 40 -2.32 0.78 10.74
CA SER A 40 -1.20 1.36 11.49
C SER A 40 0.14 0.97 10.86
N ASP A 41 0.29 -0.30 10.50
CA ASP A 41 1.54 -0.84 9.96
C ASP A 41 1.83 -0.23 8.58
N VAL A 42 0.78 -0.04 7.77
CA VAL A 42 0.88 0.67 6.49
C VAL A 42 1.29 2.12 6.71
N LYS A 43 0.72 2.82 7.70
CA LYS A 43 1.06 4.21 8.01
C LYS A 43 2.51 4.36 8.47
N GLU A 44 2.98 3.49 9.34
CA GLU A 44 4.36 3.48 9.83
C GLU A 44 5.37 3.17 8.72
N SER A 45 5.02 2.24 7.84
CA SER A 45 5.87 1.79 6.73
C SER A 45 5.73 2.64 5.46
N TRP A 46 4.82 3.62 5.45
CA TRP A 46 4.38 4.31 4.24
C TRP A 46 5.52 4.87 3.39
N ASN A 47 6.46 5.57 4.03
CA ASN A 47 7.60 6.19 3.36
C ASN A 47 8.53 5.19 2.68
N LYS A 48 8.48 3.91 3.06
CA LYS A 48 9.31 2.84 2.51
C LYS A 48 8.64 2.10 1.34
N ILE A 49 7.31 2.04 1.32
CA ILE A 49 6.58 1.19 0.36
C ILE A 49 5.80 1.96 -0.71
N LYS A 50 5.39 3.21 -0.46
CA LYS A 50 4.42 3.94 -1.29
C LYS A 50 4.79 4.01 -2.78
N ASP A 51 6.08 4.09 -3.09
CA ASP A 51 6.58 4.27 -4.46
C ASP A 51 6.48 2.96 -5.28
N ASN A 52 6.41 1.81 -4.60
CA ASN A 52 6.23 0.49 -5.22
C ASN A 52 4.76 0.05 -5.30
N LEU A 53 3.84 0.78 -4.66
CA LEU A 53 2.41 0.46 -4.72
C LEU A 53 1.82 0.82 -6.07
N PHE A 54 0.86 0.05 -6.55
CA PHE A 54 0.06 0.43 -7.71
C PHE A 54 -0.79 1.67 -7.41
N GLU A 55 -1.15 2.42 -8.45
CA GLU A 55 -1.81 3.72 -8.32
C GLU A 55 -3.12 3.64 -7.51
N GLU A 56 -4.01 2.70 -7.84
CA GLU A 56 -5.31 2.56 -7.20
C GLU A 56 -5.21 2.11 -5.73
N PRO A 57 -4.47 1.03 -5.37
CA PRO A 57 -4.23 0.68 -3.97
C PRO A 57 -3.56 1.80 -3.17
N ARG A 58 -2.61 2.52 -3.77
CA ARG A 58 -1.95 3.66 -3.12
C ARG A 58 -2.94 4.75 -2.77
N LYS A 59 -3.79 5.17 -3.71
CA LYS A 59 -4.85 6.16 -3.47
C LYS A 59 -5.84 5.69 -2.41
N LEU A 60 -6.23 4.42 -2.43
CA LEU A 60 -7.11 3.84 -1.41
C LEU A 60 -6.47 3.94 -0.02
N MET A 61 -5.21 3.51 0.12
CA MET A 61 -4.48 3.63 1.39
C MET A 61 -4.34 5.09 1.82
N GLU A 62 -4.10 6.02 0.88
CA GLU A 62 -4.03 7.45 1.19
C GLU A 62 -5.35 7.98 1.78
N LEU A 63 -6.47 7.59 1.16
CA LEU A 63 -7.79 7.95 1.64
C LEU A 63 -8.06 7.37 3.03
N LEU A 64 -7.73 6.10 3.26
CA LEU A 64 -7.97 5.43 4.55
C LEU A 64 -7.09 5.98 5.68
N ILE A 65 -5.86 6.39 5.39
CA ILE A 65 -4.89 6.85 6.41
C ILE A 65 -5.03 8.35 6.69
N TRP A 66 -5.22 9.18 5.65
CA TRP A 66 -5.21 10.64 5.78
C TRP A 66 -6.53 11.31 5.41
N GLY A 67 -7.53 10.56 4.97
CA GLY A 67 -8.83 11.11 4.53
C GLY A 67 -8.76 11.90 3.22
N ARG A 68 -7.63 11.87 2.51
CA ARG A 68 -7.43 12.57 1.23
C ARG A 68 -6.34 11.91 0.40
N TYR A 69 -6.46 12.01 -0.93
CA TYR A 69 -5.41 11.60 -1.86
C TYR A 69 -4.24 12.58 -1.78
N GLN A 70 -3.05 12.07 -1.48
CA GLN A 70 -1.80 12.83 -1.49
C GLN A 70 -1.16 12.83 -2.88
N SER A 71 -1.29 11.71 -3.60
CA SER A 71 -0.76 11.50 -4.94
C SER A 71 -1.62 12.13 -6.06
N SER A 72 -2.84 12.57 -5.75
CA SER A 72 -3.74 13.14 -6.75
C SER A 72 -3.17 14.45 -7.32
N PRO A 73 -3.20 14.65 -8.65
CA PRO A 73 -2.81 15.91 -9.26
C PRO A 73 -3.62 17.06 -8.67
N LYS A 74 -2.97 18.18 -8.34
CA LYS A 74 -3.67 19.41 -7.96
C LYS A 74 -4.58 19.82 -9.11
N ASN A 75 -5.89 19.78 -8.88
CA ASN A 75 -6.86 20.14 -9.89
C ASN A 75 -6.69 21.64 -10.22
N LYS A 76 -6.15 21.96 -11.41
CA LYS A 76 -5.83 23.34 -11.81
C LYS A 76 -7.08 24.17 -12.16
N LYS A 77 -8.27 23.56 -12.22
CA LYS A 77 -9.52 24.27 -12.45
C LYS A 77 -10.55 23.79 -11.43
N LEU A 78 -10.89 24.66 -10.46
CA LEU A 78 -12.18 24.61 -9.79
C LEU A 78 -13.27 24.82 -10.86
N PHE A 79 -13.64 23.77 -11.57
CA PHE A 79 -14.54 23.89 -12.72
C PHE A 79 -16.01 24.08 -12.33
N TRP A 80 -16.30 24.26 -11.04
CA TRP A 80 -17.65 24.47 -10.53
C TRP A 80 -17.65 25.35 -9.27
N VAL A 81 -17.20 26.59 -9.40
CA VAL A 81 -17.76 27.67 -8.56
C VAL A 81 -18.64 28.49 -9.49
N ARG A 82 -19.96 28.30 -9.30
CA ARG A 82 -21.02 29.04 -10.00
C ARG A 82 -21.04 30.49 -9.55
#